data_AF-A0AAN7DVZ4-F1
#
_entry.id   AF-A0AAN7DVZ4-F1
#
_cell.length_a   1.000
_cell.length_b   1.000
_cell.length_c   1.000
_cell.angle_alpha   90.00
_cell.angle_beta   90.00
_cell.angle_gamma   90.00
#
_symmetry.space_group_name_H-M   'P 1'
#
loop_
_entity.id
_entity.type
_entity.pdbx_description
1 polymer ?
#
loop_
_entity_poly.entity_id
_entity_poly.type
_entity_poly.pdbx_seq_one_letter_code
_entity_poly.pdbx_strand_id
1 'polypeptide(L)' 'MMRTICSEHGGRLFATDDRYCIDNRATTAYTGLLAYAHGTVTPLEESTFTQRFRTDEVHAIWRQKKEPSNMNSLMQESS' A
#
# COMPACT_ATOMS: atom_id res chain seq x y z
N MET A 1 16.46 -14.73 14.84
CA MET A 1 16.93 -15.02 13.48
C MET A 1 16.75 -13.83 12.53
N MET A 2 15.52 -13.42 12.15
CA MET A 2 15.34 -12.31 11.16
C MET A 2 15.98 -10.97 11.54
N ARG A 3 15.98 -10.59 12.83
CA ARG A 3 16.59 -9.34 13.30
C ARG A 3 18.08 -9.26 12.95
N THR A 4 18.81 -10.35 13.16
CA THR A 4 20.25 -10.46 12.89
C THR A 4 20.53 -10.32 11.39
N ILE A 5 19.75 -11.02 10.55
CA ILE A 5 19.87 -10.94 9.09
C ILE A 5 19.64 -9.50 8.61
N CYS A 6 18.58 -8.83 9.08
CA CYS A 6 18.33 -7.44 8.73
C CYS A 6 19.49 -6.51 9.13
N SER A 7 20.05 -6.66 10.35
CA SER A 7 21.16 -5.80 10.79
C SER A 7 22.43 -5.99 9.97
N GLU A 8 22.73 -7.21 9.53
CA GLU A 8 23.91 -7.51 8.70
C GLU A 8 23.80 -6.91 7.28
N HIS A 9 22.57 -6.71 6.80
CA HIS A 9 22.30 -6.21 5.44
C HIS A 9 21.86 -4.73 5.43
N GLY A 10 22.05 -4.00 6.53
CA GLY A 10 21.64 -2.58 6.65
C GLY A 10 20.11 -2.36 6.59
N GLY A 11 19.32 -3.43 6.79
CA GLY A 11 17.87 -3.41 6.78
C GLY A 11 17.26 -3.09 8.15
N ARG A 12 15.97 -2.74 8.15
CA ARG A 12 15.18 -2.52 9.36
C ARG A 12 14.11 -3.59 9.47
N LEU A 13 14.04 -4.26 10.61
CA LEU A 13 12.97 -5.20 10.91
C LEU A 13 11.81 -4.47 11.59
N PHE A 14 10.61 -4.64 11.05
CA PHE A 14 9.36 -4.23 11.68
C PHE A 14 8.54 -5.48 11.96
N ALA A 15 8.22 -5.71 13.24
CA ALA A 15 7.35 -6.80 13.66
C ALA A 15 6.00 -6.21 14.07
N THR A 16 4.93 -6.91 13.70
CA THR A 16 3.57 -6.59 14.12
C THR A 16 3.23 -7.46 15.33
N ASP A 17 2.31 -6.99 16.18
CA ASP A 17 1.72 -7.80 17.24
C ASP A 17 1.10 -9.09 16.67
N ASP A 18 1.36 -10.23 17.32
CA ASP A 18 0.98 -11.58 16.85
C ASP A 18 -0.51 -11.73 16.56
N ARG A 19 -1.37 -10.93 17.23
CA ARG A 19 -2.82 -10.93 16.99
C ARG A 19 -3.18 -10.51 15.56
N TYR A 20 -2.33 -9.73 14.90
CA TYR A 20 -2.51 -9.32 13.51
C TYR A 20 -1.71 -10.17 12.51
N CYS A 21 -0.87 -11.08 12.99
CA CYS A 21 -0.09 -12.00 12.17
C CYS A 21 -0.86 -13.27 11.79
N ILE A 22 -1.98 -13.54 12.47
CA ILE A 22 -2.94 -14.60 12.11
C ILE A 22 -4.03 -14.06 11.18
N ASP A 23 -4.83 -14.95 10.60
CA ASP A 23 -6.03 -14.56 9.84
C ASP A 23 -7.00 -13.77 10.72
N ASN A 24 -7.20 -12.51 10.34
CA ASN A 24 -8.02 -11.58 11.09
C ASN A 24 -8.74 -10.60 10.16
N ARG A 25 -9.89 -10.09 10.62
CA ARG A 25 -10.70 -9.14 9.84
C ARG A 25 -10.15 -7.71 9.87
N ALA A 26 -9.24 -7.38 10.79
CA ALA A 26 -8.70 -6.03 10.90
C ALA A 26 -7.83 -5.67 9.68
N THR A 27 -6.99 -6.61 9.22
CA THR A 27 -6.18 -6.42 8.01
C THR A 27 -7.06 -6.21 6.78
N THR A 28 -8.11 -7.03 6.59
CA THR A 28 -9.05 -6.89 5.47
C THR A 28 -9.81 -5.57 5.51
N ALA A 29 -10.30 -5.16 6.69
CA ALA A 29 -11.00 -3.89 6.85
C ALA A 29 -10.08 -2.70 6.56
N TYR A 30 -8.83 -2.76 7.02
CA TYR A 30 -7.85 -1.70 6.81
C TYR A 30 -7.45 -1.55 5.34
N THR A 31 -7.20 -2.65 4.62
CA THR A 31 -6.91 -2.58 3.17
C THR A 31 -8.11 -2.09 2.37
N GLY A 32 -9.34 -2.51 2.75
CA GLY A 32 -10.57 -1.98 2.17
C GLY A 32 -10.75 -0.48 2.41
N LEU A 33 -10.46 -0.01 3.63
CA LEU A 33 -10.47 1.41 3.96
C LEU A 33 -9.45 2.22 3.14
N LEU A 34 -8.23 1.70 2.97
CA LEU A 34 -7.21 2.34 2.11
C LEU A 34 -7.68 2.43 0.66
N ALA A 35 -8.26 1.38 0.10
CA ALA A 35 -8.79 1.40 -1.26
C ALA A 35 -9.92 2.44 -1.39
N TYR A 36 -10.89 2.42 -0.46
CA TYR A 36 -12.02 3.35 -0.45
C TYR A 36 -11.58 4.81 -0.30
N ALA A 37 -10.67 5.10 0.63
CA ALA A 37 -10.14 6.44 0.85
C ALA A 37 -9.40 7.02 -0.37
N HIS A 38 -8.91 6.16 -1.27
CA HIS A 38 -8.26 6.54 -2.52
C HIS A 38 -9.16 6.40 -3.75
N GLY A 39 -10.47 6.19 -3.56
CA GLY A 39 -11.48 6.27 -4.63
C GLY A 39 -11.92 4.94 -5.23
N THR A 40 -11.47 3.79 -4.71
CA THR A 40 -12.03 2.48 -5.12
C THR A 40 -13.41 2.27 -4.49
N VAL A 41 -14.39 1.93 -5.32
CA VAL A 41 -15.70 1.43 -4.90
C VAL A 41 -16.01 0.20 -5.73
N THR A 42 -16.56 -0.85 -5.11
CA THR A 42 -16.96 -2.08 -5.80
C THR A 42 -18.48 -2.16 -5.80
N PRO A 43 -19.14 -2.16 -6.98
CA PRO A 43 -20.56 -2.43 -7.11
C PRO A 43 -20.93 -3.81 -6.55
N LEU A 44 -22.18 -3.98 -6.14
CA LEU A 44 -22.63 -5.24 -5.53
C LEU A 44 -22.56 -6.40 -6.53
N GLU A 45 -22.90 -6.15 -7.78
CA GLU A 45 -22.83 -7.09 -8.90
C GLU A 45 -21.41 -7.56 -9.21
N GLU A 46 -20.40 -6.77 -8.83
CA GLU A 46 -18.97 -7.12 -8.96
C GLU A 46 -18.40 -7.76 -7.69
N SER A 47 -19.17 -7.80 -6.60
CA SER A 47 -18.78 -8.37 -5.30
C SER A 47 -18.88 -9.90 -5.31
N THR A 48 -18.12 -10.54 -6.20
CA THR A 48 -18.04 -11.99 -6.38
C THR A 48 -16.80 -12.59 -5.71
N PHE A 49 -16.66 -13.91 -5.79
CA PHE A 49 -15.52 -14.65 -5.25
C PHE A 49 -14.47 -14.94 -6.32
N THR A 50 -13.20 -14.76 -5.97
CA THR A 50 -12.05 -15.19 -6.78
C THR A 50 -11.21 -16.16 -5.96
N GLN A 51 -11.40 -17.47 -6.16
CA GLN A 51 -10.75 -18.51 -5.35
C GLN A 51 -9.21 -18.51 -5.48
N ARG A 52 -8.68 -18.03 -6.61
CA ARG A 52 -7.23 -17.95 -6.90
C ARG A 52 -6.79 -16.51 -7.11
N PHE A 53 -7.17 -15.63 -6.19
CA PHE A 53 -6.86 -14.21 -6.31
C PHE A 53 -5.35 -13.97 -6.18
N ARG A 54 -4.72 -13.42 -7.22
CA ARG A 54 -3.27 -13.21 -7.22
C ARG A 54 -2.90 -11.84 -6.65
N THR A 55 -1.71 -11.75 -6.06
CA THR A 55 -1.20 -10.50 -5.47
C THR A 55 -0.82 -9.44 -6.50
N ASP A 56 -0.55 -9.83 -7.75
CA ASP A 56 -0.20 -8.95 -8.87
C ASP A 56 -1.42 -8.46 -9.69
N GLU A 57 -2.63 -8.97 -9.39
CA GLU A 57 -3.88 -8.56 -10.05
C GLU A 57 -4.48 -7.26 -9.47
N VAL A 58 -3.95 -6.76 -8.34
CA VAL A 58 -4.49 -5.59 -7.63
C VAL A 58 -3.54 -4.40 -7.72
N HIS A 59 -4.04 -3.27 -8.19
CA HIS A 59 -3.29 -2.00 -8.14
C HIS A 59 -3.43 -1.32 -6.78
N ALA A 60 -2.33 -1.18 -6.04
CA ALA A 60 -2.29 -0.51 -4.74
C ALA A 60 -2.34 1.03 -4.86
N ILE A 61 -3.52 1.57 -5.20
CA ILE A 61 -3.75 3.01 -5.47
C ILE A 61 -3.35 3.95 -4.33
N TRP A 62 -3.28 3.45 -3.09
CA TRP A 62 -2.85 4.23 -1.93
C TRP A 62 -1.33 4.47 -1.87
N ARG A 63 -0.55 3.88 -2.79
CA ARG A 63 0.92 4.02 -2.85
C ARG A 63 1.41 4.94 -3.98
N GLN A 64 0.61 5.92 -4.41
CA GLN A 64 1.03 6.87 -5.45
C GLN A 64 2.40 7.50 -5.13
N LYS A 65 3.32 7.42 -6.10
CA LYS A 65 4.56 8.19 -6.05
C LYS A 65 4.19 9.66 -6.26
N LYS A 66 4.69 10.55 -5.40
CA LYS A 66 4.73 11.97 -5.76
C LYS A 66 5.63 12.08 -6.98
N GLU A 67 5.06 12.38 -8.14
CA GLU A 67 5.84 12.92 -9.24
C GLU A 67 6.51 14.21 -8.73
N PRO A 68 7.80 14.43 -8.99
CA PRO A 68 8.43 15.69 -8.64
C PRO A 68 7.70 16.80 -9.39
N SER A 69 6.98 17.65 -8.65
CA SER A 69 6.37 18.86 -9.21
C SER A 69 7.46 19.63 -9.93
N ASN A 70 7.27 19.84 -11.24
CA ASN A 70 8.23 20.54 -12.09
C ASN A 70 8.30 22.02 -11.67
N MET A 71 9.08 22.30 -10.63
CA MET A 71 9.20 23.61 -9.96
C MET A 71 10.20 24.53 -10.68
N ASN A 72 10.29 24.42 -12.01
CA ASN A 72 11.21 25.20 -12.84
C ASN A 72 10.52 26.23 -13.74
N SER A 73 9.19 26.39 -13.67
CA SER A 73 8.47 27.37 -14.53
C SER A 73 8.28 28.76 -13.89
N LEU A 74 8.72 28.98 -12.65
CA LEU A 74 8.45 30.23 -11.90
C LEU A 74 9.68 31.12 -11.62
N MET A 75 10.85 30.82 -12.22
CA MET A 75 12.06 31.66 -12.05
C MET A 75 12.65 32.20 -13.36
N GLN A 76 11.92 32.21 -14.48
CA GLN A 76 12.37 32.82 -15.74
C GLN A 76 11.69 34.15 -16.10
N GLU A 77 10.84 34.72 -15.23
CA GLU A 77 10.24 36.05 -15.44
C GLU A 77 10.79 37.14 -14.49
N SER A 78 11.95 36.92 -13.85
CA SER A 78 12.62 37.93 -13.02
C SER A 78 14.12 38.01 -13.28
N SER A 79 14.50 38.18 -14.55
CA SER A 79 15.83 38.63 -14.95
C SER A 79 15.73 39.68 -16.04
#